data_AF-A0A9P3YPH5-F1
#
_entry.id   AF-A0A9P3YPH5-F1
#
_cell.length_a   1.000
_cell.length_b   1.000
_cell.length_c   1.000
_cell.angle_alpha   90.00
_cell.angle_beta   90.00
_cell.angle_gamma   90.00
#
_symmetry.space_group_name_H-M   'P 1'
#
loop_
_entity.id
_entity.type
_entity.pdbx_description
1 polymer ?
#
loop_
_entity_poly.entity_id
_entity_poly.type
_entity_poly.pdbx_seq_one_letter_code
_entity_poly.pdbx_strand_id
1 'polypeptide(L)'
;MENKKEMITIEDILRRKEYFAKKSEETKQLYIPSLGGNIEIAKPDRELCIDVTEMENSIESDKYFVYEIVKKPNLKSEKLHTEFGCKDNPLDIVDVLFETGEIADIAKIAASFAGFGVVEEVEDLKN
;
A
#
# COMPACT_ATOMS: atom_id res chain seq x y z
N MET A 1 -19.13 -13.02 -2.18
CA MET A 1 -18.79 -14.35 -1.66
C MET A 1 -18.46 -14.16 -0.19
N GLU A 2 -19.19 -14.82 0.69
CA GLU A 2 -18.94 -14.78 2.12
C GLU A 2 -17.69 -15.63 2.41
N ASN A 3 -16.66 -15.03 3.01
CA ASN A 3 -15.47 -15.77 3.39
C ASN A 3 -15.81 -16.66 4.58
N LYS A 4 -15.84 -17.98 4.38
CA LYS A 4 -16.10 -18.93 5.46
C LYS A 4 -14.93 -18.87 6.45
N LYS A 5 -15.20 -18.51 7.71
CA LYS A 5 -14.20 -18.37 8.79
C LYS A 5 -13.84 -19.74 9.40
N GLU A 6 -13.29 -20.63 8.58
CA GLU A 6 -12.87 -21.98 9.02
C GLU A 6 -11.43 -21.99 9.57
N MET A 7 -11.16 -22.91 10.50
CA MET A 7 -9.80 -23.14 11.01
C MET A 7 -8.89 -23.67 9.89
N ILE A 8 -7.75 -23.01 9.67
CA ILE A 8 -6.78 -23.43 8.65
C ILE A 8 -5.89 -24.59 9.16
N THR A 9 -5.62 -25.58 8.32
CA THR A 9 -4.73 -26.71 8.64
C THR A 9 -3.31 -26.51 8.12
N ILE A 10 -2.36 -27.33 8.58
CA ILE A 10 -0.98 -27.33 8.05
C ILE A 10 -1.00 -27.72 6.56
N GLU A 11 -1.82 -28.70 6.19
CA GLU A 11 -1.99 -29.15 4.81
C GLU A 11 -2.48 -28.02 3.90
N ASP A 12 -3.40 -27.17 4.38
CA ASP A 12 -3.86 -25.99 3.63
C ASP A 12 -2.75 -24.98 3.40
N ILE A 13 -1.90 -24.74 4.41
CA ILE A 13 -0.75 -23.84 4.30
C ILE A 13 0.26 -24.40 3.29
N LEU A 14 0.59 -25.69 3.38
CA LEU A 14 1.54 -26.35 2.49
C LEU A 14 1.06 -26.37 1.04
N ARG A 15 -0.25 -26.54 0.79
CA ARG A 15 -0.84 -26.41 -0.55
C ARG A 15 -0.67 -25.00 -1.14
N ARG A 16 -0.51 -23.98 -0.30
CA ARG A 16 -0.34 -22.57 -0.69
C ARG A 16 1.11 -22.08 -0.57
N LYS A 17 2.10 -22.98 -0.47
CA LYS A 17 3.52 -22.60 -0.30
C LYS A 17 4.02 -21.57 -1.32
N GLU A 18 3.61 -21.72 -2.58
CA GLU A 18 4.05 -20.81 -3.66
C GLU A 18 3.42 -19.42 -3.53
N TYR A 19 2.17 -19.37 -3.07
CA TYR A 19 1.51 -18.11 -2.72
C TYR A 19 2.29 -17.39 -1.62
N PHE A 20 2.60 -18.08 -0.50
CA PHE A 20 3.34 -17.45 0.59
C PHE A 20 4.76 -17.02 0.22
N ALA A 21 5.39 -17.69 -0.74
CA ALA A 21 6.70 -17.31 -1.25
C ALA A 21 6.66 -16.04 -2.12
N LYS A 22 5.53 -15.75 -2.77
CA LYS A 22 5.40 -14.63 -3.73
C LYS A 22 4.45 -13.53 -3.29
N LYS A 23 3.71 -13.69 -2.20
CA LYS A 23 2.69 -12.73 -1.75
C LYS A 23 3.22 -11.33 -1.48
N SER A 24 4.53 -11.17 -1.28
CA SER A 24 5.23 -9.89 -1.14
C SER A 24 5.47 -9.17 -2.47
N GLU A 25 5.43 -9.89 -3.60
CA GLU A 25 5.62 -9.37 -4.95
C GLU A 25 4.30 -8.87 -5.58
N GLU A 26 3.18 -9.01 -4.86
CA GLU A 26 1.85 -8.62 -5.36
C GLU A 26 1.78 -7.11 -5.60
N THR A 27 1.08 -6.73 -6.67
CA THR A 27 0.73 -5.34 -6.97
C THR A 27 -0.78 -5.15 -7.05
N LYS A 28 -1.23 -3.90 -6.91
CA LYS A 28 -2.63 -3.51 -7.11
C LYS A 28 -2.71 -2.26 -7.98
N GLN A 29 -3.80 -2.16 -8.74
CA GLN A 29 -4.13 -0.94 -9.48
C GLN A 29 -5.20 -0.14 -8.74
N LEU A 30 -4.98 1.18 -8.62
CA LEU A 30 -5.92 2.12 -8.02
C LEU A 30 -6.30 3.16 -9.07
N TYR A 31 -7.60 3.40 -9.23
CA TYR A 31 -8.09 4.52 -10.04
C TYR A 31 -8.03 5.81 -9.22
N ILE A 32 -7.41 6.84 -9.80
CA ILE A 32 -7.22 8.14 -9.18
C ILE A 32 -8.03 9.18 -9.99
N PRO A 33 -9.12 9.71 -9.42
CA PRO A 33 -9.98 10.67 -10.11
C PRO A 33 -9.25 11.93 -10.58
N SER A 34 -8.38 12.52 -9.77
CA SER A 34 -7.63 13.75 -10.11
C SER A 34 -6.74 13.58 -11.35
N LEU A 35 -6.14 12.40 -11.50
CA LEU A 35 -5.32 12.03 -12.66
C LEU A 35 -6.14 11.53 -13.86
N GLY A 36 -7.43 11.24 -13.67
CA GLY A 36 -8.27 10.58 -14.66
C GLY A 36 -7.74 9.21 -15.09
N GLY A 37 -6.97 8.54 -14.24
CA GLY A 37 -6.18 7.37 -14.63
C GLY A 37 -5.82 6.44 -13.48
N ASN A 38 -5.19 5.31 -13.81
CA ASN A 38 -4.79 4.30 -12.84
C ASN A 38 -3.32 4.45 -12.45
N ILE A 39 -3.01 4.20 -11.18
CA ILE A 39 -1.65 3.94 -10.69
C ILE A 39 -1.50 2.47 -10.30
N GLU A 40 -0.27 1.97 -10.27
CA GLU A 40 0.10 0.65 -9.76
C GLU A 40 0.92 0.81 -8.48
N ILE A 41 0.47 0.20 -7.38
CA ILE A 41 1.20 0.14 -6.11
C ILE A 41 1.75 -1.27 -5.86
N ALA A 42 2.94 -1.36 -5.28
CA ALA A 42 3.47 -2.60 -4.72
C ALA A 42 2.93 -2.82 -3.32
N LYS A 43 2.87 -4.09 -2.90
CA LYS A 43 2.63 -4.42 -1.50
C LYS A 43 3.78 -3.88 -0.65
N PRO A 44 3.50 -3.09 0.40
CA PRO A 44 4.52 -2.66 1.33
C PRO A 44 5.21 -3.86 2.00
N ASP A 45 6.52 -3.75 2.21
CA ASP A 45 7.23 -4.66 3.11
C ASP A 45 7.10 -4.21 4.57
N ARG A 46 7.58 -5.06 5.47
CA ARG A 46 7.47 -4.82 6.91
C ARG A 46 8.30 -3.61 7.37
N GLU A 47 9.45 -3.38 6.77
CA GLU A 47 10.37 -2.30 7.18
C GLU A 47 9.75 -0.95 6.84
N LEU A 48 9.27 -0.78 5.61
CA LEU A 48 8.55 0.43 5.20
C LEU A 48 7.33 0.71 6.08
N CYS A 49 6.55 -0.32 6.43
CA CYS A 49 5.41 -0.14 7.33
C CYS A 49 5.82 0.31 8.73
N ILE A 50 6.96 -0.14 9.25
CA ILE A 50 7.48 0.28 10.56
C ILE A 50 7.92 1.74 10.47
N ASP A 51 8.71 2.08 9.47
CA ASP A 51 9.23 3.44 9.27
C ASP A 51 8.08 4.47 9.23
N VAL A 52 7.04 4.18 8.44
CA VAL A 52 5.83 5.01 8.32
C VAL A 52 5.09 5.11 9.66
N THR A 53 4.96 3.99 10.40
CA THR A 53 4.24 4.00 11.70
C THR A 53 4.98 4.78 12.79
N GLU A 54 6.31 4.82 12.73
CA GLU A 54 7.15 5.53 13.72
C GLU A 54 7.28 7.03 13.44
N MET A 55 6.87 7.50 12.25
CA MET A 55 6.86 8.92 11.92
C MET A 55 5.80 9.68 12.71
N GLU A 56 6.21 10.73 13.44
CA GLU A 56 5.30 11.53 14.28
C GLU A 56 4.28 12.34 13.48
N ASN A 57 4.65 12.79 12.28
CA ASN A 57 3.78 13.57 11.42
C ASN A 57 3.06 12.65 10.43
N SER A 58 1.77 12.42 10.65
CA SER A 58 0.94 11.54 9.81
C SER A 58 0.86 12.00 8.35
N ILE A 59 0.91 13.31 8.07
CA ILE A 59 0.84 13.84 6.70
C ILE A 59 2.12 13.52 5.94
N GLU A 60 3.28 13.78 6.55
CA GLU A 60 4.58 13.45 5.95
C GLU A 60 4.78 11.93 5.83
N SER A 61 4.27 11.18 6.82
CA SER A 61 4.22 9.72 6.81
C SER A 61 3.46 9.19 5.60
N ASP A 62 2.24 9.67 5.35
CA ASP A 62 1.44 9.23 4.21
C ASP A 62 2.10 9.60 2.88
N LYS A 63 2.67 10.82 2.76
CA LYS A 63 3.42 11.25 1.57
C LYS A 63 4.59 10.32 1.29
N TYR A 64 5.43 10.07 2.29
CA TYR A 64 6.57 9.16 2.18
C TYR A 64 6.11 7.77 1.78
N PHE A 65 5.03 7.28 2.40
CA PHE A 65 4.52 5.96 2.12
C PHE A 65 4.05 5.81 0.67
N VAL A 66 3.26 6.77 0.17
CA VAL A 66 2.80 6.81 -1.22
C VAL A 66 3.98 6.89 -2.20
N TYR A 67 4.98 7.74 -1.91
CA TYR A 67 6.18 7.87 -2.73
C TYR A 67 6.94 6.55 -2.89
N GLU A 68 7.01 5.75 -1.82
CA GLU A 68 7.74 4.49 -1.82
C GLU A 68 6.99 3.37 -2.55
N ILE A 69 5.67 3.27 -2.39
CA ILE A 69 4.89 2.12 -2.87
C ILE A 69 4.43 2.26 -4.34
N VAL A 70 4.31 3.47 -4.88
CA VAL A 70 3.81 3.66 -6.25
C VAL A 70 4.90 3.22 -7.24
N LYS A 71 4.59 2.17 -8.00
CA LYS A 71 5.48 1.61 -9.04
C LYS A 71 5.23 2.24 -10.40
N LYS A 72 3.98 2.55 -10.73
CA LYS A 72 3.58 3.18 -12.00
C LYS A 72 2.54 4.28 -11.75
N PRO A 73 2.77 5.52 -12.20
CA PRO A 73 4.03 6.01 -12.78
C PRO A 73 5.19 5.93 -11.78
N ASN A 74 6.43 5.86 -12.27
CA ASN A 74 7.60 5.86 -11.37
C ASN A 74 7.78 7.27 -10.77
N LEU A 75 7.32 7.46 -9.52
CA LEU A 75 7.40 8.75 -8.84
C LEU A 75 8.84 9.19 -8.59
N LYS A 76 9.80 8.25 -8.55
CA LYS A 76 11.23 8.51 -8.35
C LYS A 76 11.95 8.96 -9.64
N SER A 77 11.21 9.24 -10.71
CA SER A 77 11.77 9.62 -12.00
C SER A 77 12.41 11.01 -11.96
N GLU A 78 13.70 11.10 -12.27
CA GLU A 78 14.40 12.39 -12.38
C GLU A 78 13.74 13.34 -13.39
N LYS A 79 13.21 12.80 -14.49
CA LYS A 79 12.45 13.57 -15.47
C LYS A 79 11.21 14.18 -14.82
N LEU A 80 10.47 13.39 -14.04
CA LEU A 80 9.27 13.85 -13.37
C LEU A 80 9.60 14.98 -12.38
N HIS A 81 10.60 14.77 -11.51
CA HIS A 81 11.03 15.81 -10.57
C HIS A 81 11.53 17.08 -11.28
N THR A 82 12.20 16.94 -12.43
CA THR A 82 12.69 18.10 -13.19
C THR A 82 11.55 18.94 -13.76
N GLU A 83 10.61 18.30 -14.45
CA GLU A 83 9.52 18.99 -15.15
C GLU A 83 8.53 19.63 -14.17
N PHE A 84 8.35 19.02 -12.99
CA PHE A 84 7.46 19.54 -11.94
C PHE A 84 8.17 20.39 -10.88
N GLY A 85 9.49 20.60 -10.98
CA GLY A 85 10.25 21.44 -10.04
C GLY A 85 10.52 20.82 -8.66
N CYS A 86 10.35 19.50 -8.51
CA CYS A 86 10.54 18.77 -7.25
C CYS A 86 11.97 18.21 -7.07
N LYS A 87 13.00 18.81 -7.69
CA LYS A 87 14.38 18.29 -7.60
C LYS A 87 14.96 18.35 -6.20
N ASP A 88 14.72 19.47 -5.50
CA ASP A 88 15.30 19.72 -4.18
C ASP A 88 14.56 18.95 -3.07
N ASN A 89 13.29 18.61 -3.33
CA ASN A 89 12.49 17.78 -2.45
C ASN A 89 11.59 16.83 -3.27
N PRO A 90 12.08 15.62 -3.60
CA PRO A 90 11.36 14.65 -4.42
C PRO A 90 9.96 14.27 -3.90
N LEU A 91 9.75 14.29 -2.58
CA LEU A 91 8.46 13.94 -1.98
C LEU A 91 7.33 14.90 -2.37
N ASP A 92 7.66 16.13 -2.77
CA ASP A 92 6.66 17.12 -3.20
C ASP A 92 5.93 16.69 -4.47
N ILE A 93 6.47 15.73 -5.24
CA ILE A 93 5.75 15.18 -6.40
C ILE A 93 4.44 14.51 -6.02
N VAL A 94 4.33 14.01 -4.79
CA VAL A 94 3.10 13.37 -4.29
C VAL A 94 2.00 14.42 -4.16
N ASP A 95 2.30 15.58 -3.58
CA ASP A 95 1.34 16.70 -3.44
C ASP A 95 1.00 17.36 -4.78
N VAL A 96 1.92 17.29 -5.76
CA VAL A 96 1.68 17.81 -7.11
C VAL A 96 0.70 16.92 -7.90
N LEU A 97 0.77 15.60 -7.71
CA LEU A 97 0.00 14.64 -8.50
C LEU A 97 -1.32 14.22 -7.87
N PHE A 98 -1.42 14.26 -6.54
CA PHE A 98 -2.56 13.73 -5.80
C PHE A 98 -3.14 14.78 -4.86
N GLU A 99 -4.46 14.72 -4.67
CA GLU A 99 -5.13 15.54 -3.66
C GLU A 99 -4.89 14.99 -2.25
N THR A 100 -4.94 15.84 -1.22
CA THR A 100 -4.69 15.43 0.19
C THR A 100 -5.52 14.21 0.62
N GLY A 101 -6.79 14.14 0.20
CA GLY A 101 -7.65 12.99 0.49
C GLY A 101 -7.25 11.72 -0.26
N GLU A 102 -6.79 11.85 -1.50
CA GLU A 102 -6.31 10.72 -2.30
C GLU A 102 -5.04 10.13 -1.70
N ILE A 103 -4.12 10.97 -1.20
CA ILE A 103 -2.89 10.53 -0.53
C ILE A 103 -3.24 9.65 0.68
N ALA A 104 -4.14 10.12 1.55
CA ALA A 104 -4.59 9.36 2.72
C ALA A 104 -5.29 8.05 2.34
N ASP A 105 -6.14 8.05 1.30
CA ASP A 105 -6.82 6.85 0.82
C ASP A 105 -5.84 5.83 0.24
N ILE A 106 -4.86 6.25 -0.55
CA ILE A 106 -3.81 5.38 -1.10
C ILE A 106 -3.01 4.75 0.05
N ALA A 107 -2.57 5.55 1.03
CA ALA A 107 -1.83 5.08 2.20
C ALA A 107 -2.63 4.03 3.00
N LYS A 108 -3.92 4.29 3.25
CA LYS A 108 -4.82 3.35 3.93
C LYS A 108 -5.01 2.04 3.16
N ILE A 109 -5.20 2.12 1.85
CA ILE A 109 -5.32 0.95 0.98
C ILE A 109 -4.03 0.14 0.99
N ALA A 110 -2.87 0.80 0.98
CA ALA A 110 -1.57 0.15 1.05
C ALA A 110 -1.32 -0.55 2.40
N ALA A 111 -1.66 0.11 3.52
CA ALA A 111 -1.61 -0.50 4.84
C ALA A 111 -2.53 -1.74 4.93
N SER A 112 -3.76 -1.65 4.43
CA SER A 112 -4.66 -2.82 4.36
C SER A 112 -4.08 -3.92 3.47
N PHE A 113 -3.42 -3.55 2.36
CA PHE A 113 -2.75 -4.51 1.48
C PHE A 113 -1.58 -5.24 2.18
N ALA A 114 -0.87 -4.56 3.08
CA ALA A 114 0.14 -5.15 3.97
C ALA A 114 -0.45 -5.95 5.14
N GLY A 115 -1.77 -5.94 5.33
CA GLY A 115 -2.48 -6.74 6.35
C GLY A 115 -2.84 -5.96 7.62
N PHE A 116 -2.74 -4.64 7.62
CA PHE A 116 -3.18 -3.82 8.75
C PHE A 116 -4.70 -3.72 8.80
N GLY A 117 -5.29 -3.97 9.98
CA GLY A 117 -6.73 -3.83 10.21
C GLY A 117 -7.63 -4.84 9.51
N VAL A 118 -7.08 -5.93 8.95
CA VAL A 118 -7.86 -6.97 8.24
C VAL A 118 -8.07 -8.26 9.04
N VAL A 119 -7.42 -8.39 10.21
CA VAL A 119 -7.57 -9.55 11.10
C VAL A 119 -8.77 -9.31 12.01
N GLU A 120 -9.65 -10.30 12.07
CA GLU A 120 -10.89 -10.26 12.87
C GLU A 120 -10.88 -11.37 13.92
N GLU A 121 -11.34 -11.04 15.13
CA GLU A 121 -11.65 -12.04 16.16
C GLU A 121 -12.95 -12.77 15.81
N VAL A 122 -13.01 -14.08 16.11
CA VAL A 122 -14.21 -14.91 15.91
C VAL A 122 -14.74 -15.33 17.28
N GLU A 123 -15.75 -14.60 17.78
CA GLU A 123 -16.31 -14.81 19.13
C GLU A 123 -17.34 -15.96 19.20
N ASP A 124 -17.91 -16.40 18.07
CA ASP A 124 -18.95 -17.44 18.04
C ASP A 124 -18.46 -18.73 17.35
N LEU A 125 -17.92 -19.66 18.14
CA LEU A 125 -17.90 -21.08 17.79
C LEU A 125 -18.94 -21.79 18.67
N LYS A 126 -20.23 -21.69 18.29
CA LYS A 126 -21.23 -22.61 18.82
C LYS A 126 -20.88 -24.01 18.31
N ASN A 127 -20.24 -24.80 19.18
CA ASN A 127 -20.09 -26.25 19.02
C ASN A 127 -21.43 -26.93 18.80
#